data_AF-A0A816WZW3-F1
#
_entry.id   AF-A0A816WZW3-F1
#
_cell.length_a   1.000
_cell.length_b   1.000
_cell.length_c   1.000
_cell.angle_alpha   90.00
_cell.angle_beta   90.00
_cell.angle_gamma   90.00
#
_symmetry.space_group_name_H-M   'P 1'
#
loop_
_entity.id
_entity.type
_entity.pdbx_description
1 polymer ?
#
loop_
_entity_poly.entity_id
_entity_poly.type
_entity_poly.pdbx_seq_one_letter_code
_entity_poly.pdbx_strand_id
1 'polypeptide(L)'
;MERTGEILRGSSGSSSIFKALSEEILCSFSGLKRLLTPKGSNVFLLVESIGSGDLLATSTAQLLGYGLFSLDQVGSGRENWVEELKKAAKFLQVDELEEQKRAVFIISERAFKKDFVMDDLERILLFEDLSWIFSSETVKTNSDFNPVKQKNKLEEKSDEEKKSELKLCRLFKENLHFVVLLSKDSEEIPRISVQRSQLFDHFRVQILEDLGGESLQEMARQELLKGWKNLDSIPQKIDLLSVKIHLKCKIEFAYSIEDFFEFLSGIVTGLSQKRSKNAERKKKLEFAIEKANEILQLSQLSDSSRFINRDELANSSLYNKLKNEHKDLVLENKMVEEELVNLRKNNELNKTLLQERQTVFEDQQNISLPFFMIARSNARKLDREMLHELSGEEPILRVIALILEIPETVPSLNMVSQSNFLDTLQDFNPMSLSEEKWLKVFEEMMAVPPIQTSDSESLTYLFNFCKNMSEYYKIKCKFLPSENLLHSIKEEYEAEKEAIALKENELKILDNKISPIEKEIETILIALEEEKSQRLKTQEKETHLEFLIKNLNTYVQKWNKELIGLKEEELNILGDLLLSTASITYYGRMDSSQRTSMTEKLRILLQEENIPSSIILSPIDFF
;
A
#
# COMPACT_ATOMS: atom_id res chain seq x y z
N MET A 1 -10.70 -42.29 51.95
CA MET A 1 -10.80 -42.33 50.49
C MET A 1 -10.46 -40.96 49.87
N GLU A 2 -10.96 -39.85 50.41
CA GLU A 2 -10.58 -38.49 49.93
C GLU A 2 -9.09 -38.17 50.14
N ARG A 3 -8.56 -38.45 51.34
CA ARG A 3 -7.14 -38.24 51.68
C ARG A 3 -6.15 -39.04 50.81
N THR A 4 -6.55 -40.23 50.35
CA THR A 4 -5.74 -41.06 49.44
C THR A 4 -5.78 -40.54 48.01
N GLY A 5 -6.89 -39.91 47.59
CA GLY A 5 -7.01 -39.29 46.27
C GLY A 5 -6.20 -37.99 46.13
N GLU A 6 -6.07 -37.20 47.19
CA GLU A 6 -5.27 -35.96 47.17
C GLU A 6 -3.76 -36.24 47.08
N ILE A 7 -3.27 -37.29 47.76
CA ILE A 7 -1.84 -37.65 47.76
C ILE A 7 -1.41 -38.22 46.40
N LEU A 8 -2.25 -39.02 45.75
CA LEU A 8 -2.00 -39.56 44.40
C LEU A 8 -2.04 -38.48 43.31
N ARG A 9 -2.78 -37.38 43.52
CA ARG A 9 -2.79 -36.23 42.59
C ARG A 9 -1.59 -35.29 42.77
N GLY A 10 -0.93 -35.32 43.93
CA GLY A 10 0.17 -34.42 44.30
C GLY A 10 1.59 -34.95 44.05
N SER A 11 1.78 -36.25 43.78
CA SER A 11 3.11 -36.80 43.51
C SER A 11 3.56 -36.47 42.09
N SER A 12 4.61 -35.65 41.96
CA SER A 12 5.12 -35.08 40.71
C SER A 12 5.75 -36.09 39.73
N GLY A 13 5.54 -37.39 39.95
CA GLY A 13 6.11 -38.48 39.15
C GLY A 13 5.17 -39.66 38.89
N SER A 14 3.90 -39.63 39.32
CA SER A 14 2.95 -40.70 38.98
C SER A 14 2.63 -40.65 37.49
N SER A 15 2.77 -41.78 36.78
CA SER A 15 2.34 -41.87 35.38
C SER A 15 0.88 -41.45 35.24
N SER A 16 0.51 -40.96 34.06
CA SER A 16 -0.83 -40.44 33.74
C SER A 16 -1.97 -41.41 34.08
N ILE A 17 -1.67 -42.71 34.20
CA ILE A 17 -2.59 -43.81 34.47
C ILE A 17 -3.40 -43.62 35.77
N PHE A 18 -2.78 -43.05 36.81
CA PHE A 18 -3.42 -42.92 38.13
C PHE A 18 -3.92 -41.51 38.46
N LYS A 19 -3.78 -40.56 37.52
CA LYS A 19 -4.40 -39.22 37.65
C LYS A 19 -5.91 -39.29 37.48
N ALA A 20 -6.41 -40.29 36.77
CA ALA A 20 -7.83 -40.62 36.69
C ALA A 20 -8.16 -41.75 37.69
N LEU A 21 -8.77 -41.40 38.82
CA LEU A 21 -9.15 -42.37 39.85
C LEU A 21 -10.49 -42.99 39.48
N SER A 22 -10.50 -44.21 38.92
CA SER A 22 -11.71 -45.04 38.85
C SER A 22 -11.91 -45.84 40.14
N GLU A 23 -13.14 -46.29 40.39
CA GLU A 23 -13.45 -47.13 41.55
C GLU A 23 -12.66 -48.44 41.54
N GLU A 24 -12.46 -49.05 40.37
CA GLU A 24 -11.69 -50.29 40.20
C GLU A 24 -10.21 -50.13 40.57
N ILE A 25 -9.61 -48.98 40.22
CA ILE A 25 -8.25 -48.62 40.60
C ILE A 25 -8.14 -48.48 42.12
N LEU A 26 -9.11 -47.80 42.74
CA LEU A 26 -9.16 -47.63 44.20
C LEU A 26 -9.37 -48.97 44.93
N CYS A 27 -10.19 -49.86 44.39
CA CYS A 27 -10.38 -51.22 44.88
C CYS A 27 -9.05 -51.99 44.84
N SER A 28 -8.31 -51.92 43.74
CA SER A 28 -7.01 -52.57 43.57
C SER A 28 -5.97 -52.06 44.57
N PHE A 29 -5.93 -50.74 44.80
CA PHE A 29 -5.13 -50.13 45.87
C PHE A 29 -5.50 -50.63 47.25
N SER A 30 -6.79 -50.67 47.56
CA SER A 30 -7.28 -51.13 48.87
C SER A 30 -6.93 -52.60 49.11
N GLY A 31 -7.00 -53.43 48.05
CA GLY A 31 -6.60 -54.83 48.04
C GLY A 31 -5.12 -54.99 48.37
N LEU A 32 -4.26 -54.28 47.64
CA LEU A 32 -2.81 -54.37 47.83
C LEU A 32 -2.39 -53.83 49.20
N LYS A 33 -2.98 -52.70 49.63
CA LYS A 33 -2.80 -52.15 50.97
C LYS A 33 -3.13 -53.19 52.04
N ARG A 34 -4.27 -53.88 51.92
CA ARG A 34 -4.68 -54.93 52.86
C ARG A 34 -3.69 -56.10 52.90
N LEU A 35 -3.08 -56.43 51.76
CA LEU A 35 -2.07 -57.48 51.68
C LEU A 35 -0.71 -57.06 52.24
N LEU A 36 -0.33 -55.78 52.17
CA LEU A 36 0.94 -55.24 52.68
C LEU A 36 0.87 -54.73 54.14
N THR A 37 -0.30 -54.77 54.77
CA THR A 37 -0.46 -54.35 56.18
C THR A 37 0.08 -55.39 57.20
N PRO A 38 -0.15 -56.71 57.02
CA PRO A 38 0.40 -57.73 57.92
C PRO A 38 1.93 -57.84 57.79
N LYS A 39 2.62 -58.05 58.92
CA LYS A 39 4.08 -58.25 58.97
C LYS A 39 4.51 -59.47 58.14
N GLY A 40 5.61 -59.33 57.41
CA GLY A 40 6.21 -60.38 56.57
C GLY A 40 5.34 -60.92 55.45
N SER A 41 4.30 -60.17 55.05
CA SER A 41 3.42 -60.55 53.95
C SER A 41 4.09 -60.31 52.59
N ASN A 42 4.05 -61.31 51.71
CA ASN A 42 4.56 -61.20 50.34
C ASN A 42 3.42 -61.39 49.34
N VAL A 43 3.52 -60.76 48.17
CA VAL A 43 2.44 -60.70 47.19
C VAL A 43 2.94 -61.04 45.79
N PHE A 44 2.29 -62.00 45.14
CA PHE A 44 2.31 -62.14 43.69
C PHE A 44 1.23 -61.23 43.11
N LEU A 45 1.65 -60.18 42.39
CA LEU A 45 0.77 -59.28 41.68
C LEU A 45 0.71 -59.68 40.21
N LEU A 46 -0.43 -60.25 39.82
CA LEU A 46 -0.71 -60.62 38.44
C LEU A 46 -1.26 -59.42 37.69
N VAL A 47 -0.57 -59.03 36.63
CA VAL A 47 -0.88 -57.87 35.81
C VAL A 47 -0.92 -58.24 34.33
N GLU A 48 -1.84 -57.65 33.56
CA GLU A 48 -1.85 -57.82 32.10
C GLU A 48 -0.79 -56.96 31.41
N SER A 49 -0.49 -55.78 31.96
CA SER A 49 0.56 -54.88 31.48
C SER A 49 1.56 -54.60 32.60
N ILE A 50 2.85 -54.84 32.30
CA ILE A 50 3.93 -54.79 33.28
C ILE A 50 4.05 -53.40 33.94
N GLY A 51 3.75 -52.31 33.22
CA GLY A 51 3.85 -50.94 33.74
C GLY A 51 2.77 -50.56 34.77
N SER A 52 1.56 -51.11 34.65
CA SER A 52 0.45 -50.83 35.57
C SER A 52 0.71 -51.35 37.00
N GLY A 53 1.33 -52.53 37.10
CA GLY A 53 1.61 -53.20 38.38
C GLY A 53 2.70 -52.52 39.20
N ASP A 54 3.77 -52.07 38.53
CA ASP A 54 4.88 -51.37 39.19
C ASP A 54 4.41 -50.05 39.82
N LEU A 55 3.61 -49.30 39.07
CA LEU A 55 3.07 -48.04 39.57
C LEU A 55 2.05 -48.23 40.70
N LEU A 56 1.20 -49.26 40.64
CA LEU A 56 0.29 -49.61 41.74
C LEU A 56 1.08 -49.94 43.01
N ALA A 57 2.10 -50.79 42.90
CA ALA A 57 2.93 -51.22 44.01
C ALA A 57 3.72 -50.06 44.63
N THR A 58 4.37 -49.25 43.79
CA THR A 58 5.11 -48.05 44.19
C THR A 58 4.21 -47.05 44.90
N SER A 59 3.05 -46.74 44.31
CA SER A 59 2.10 -45.79 44.88
C SER A 59 1.50 -46.30 46.20
N THR A 60 1.23 -47.60 46.31
CA THR A 60 0.74 -48.21 47.56
C THR A 60 1.79 -48.15 48.66
N ALA A 61 3.05 -48.43 48.34
CA ALA A 61 4.17 -48.35 49.28
C ALA A 61 4.36 -46.92 49.80
N GLN A 62 4.31 -45.92 48.90
CA GLN A 62 4.38 -44.50 49.27
C GLN A 62 3.22 -44.07 50.17
N LEU A 63 1.99 -44.51 49.87
CA LEU A 63 0.81 -44.24 50.70
C LEU A 63 0.90 -44.85 52.11
N LEU A 64 1.62 -45.97 52.24
CA LEU A 64 1.87 -46.63 53.52
C LEU A 64 3.11 -46.08 54.24
N GLY A 65 3.89 -45.20 53.61
CA GLY A 65 5.15 -44.69 54.14
C GLY A 65 6.27 -45.74 54.19
N TYR A 66 6.18 -46.79 53.37
CA TYR A 66 7.18 -47.86 53.33
C TYR A 66 8.36 -47.48 52.43
N GLY A 67 9.57 -47.90 52.80
CA GLY A 67 10.75 -47.75 51.95
C GLY A 67 10.62 -48.57 50.67
N LEU A 68 11.00 -47.99 49.53
CA LEU A 68 10.86 -48.61 48.22
C LEU A 68 12.22 -49.10 47.72
N PHE A 69 12.27 -50.36 47.30
CA PHE A 69 13.42 -50.95 46.63
C PHE A 69 12.91 -51.66 45.37
N SER A 70 13.51 -51.40 44.22
CA SER A 70 13.20 -52.10 42.97
C SER A 70 14.49 -52.61 42.35
N LEU A 71 14.40 -53.73 41.65
CA LEU A 71 15.51 -54.21 40.82
C LEU A 71 15.27 -53.79 39.36
N ASP A 72 15.73 -52.59 39.01
CA ASP A 72 15.72 -52.12 37.63
C ASP A 72 16.77 -52.88 36.80
N GLN A 73 16.48 -53.09 35.52
CA GLN A 73 17.19 -54.02 34.62
C GLN A 73 18.68 -53.73 34.35
N VAL A 74 19.31 -52.78 35.05
CA VAL A 74 20.72 -52.40 34.82
C VAL A 74 21.63 -53.17 35.79
N GLY A 75 22.22 -54.25 35.29
CA GLY A 75 23.27 -55.01 35.99
C GLY A 75 22.77 -56.30 36.65
N SER A 76 22.38 -57.27 35.85
CA SER A 76 21.79 -58.56 36.25
C SER A 76 22.79 -59.55 36.87
N GLY A 77 23.59 -59.12 37.85
CA GLY A 77 24.44 -60.01 38.65
C GLY A 77 23.77 -60.35 39.99
N ARG A 78 24.10 -61.51 40.55
CA ARG A 78 23.73 -61.86 41.94
C ARG A 78 24.29 -60.83 42.94
N GLU A 79 25.43 -60.22 42.65
CA GLU A 79 26.06 -59.18 43.48
C GLU A 79 25.15 -57.96 43.69
N ASN A 80 24.63 -57.38 42.60
CA ASN A 80 23.71 -56.24 42.68
C ASN A 80 22.42 -56.58 43.45
N TRP A 81 21.88 -57.78 43.25
CA TRP A 81 20.73 -58.29 44.01
C TRP A 81 21.02 -58.33 45.52
N VAL A 82 22.17 -58.89 45.90
CA VAL A 82 22.61 -58.97 47.30
C VAL A 82 22.86 -57.57 47.87
N GLU A 83 23.43 -56.64 47.10
CA GLU A 83 23.65 -55.26 47.54
C GLU A 83 22.35 -54.51 47.82
N GLU A 84 21.33 -54.65 46.96
CA GLU A 84 20.01 -54.05 47.20
C GLU A 84 19.32 -54.65 48.43
N LEU A 85 19.44 -55.96 48.65
CA LEU A 85 18.98 -56.59 49.89
C LEU A 85 19.72 -56.06 51.12
N LYS A 86 21.03 -55.80 51.01
CA LYS A 86 21.82 -55.17 52.08
C LYS A 86 21.39 -53.73 52.34
N LYS A 87 21.05 -52.95 51.31
CA LYS A 87 20.49 -51.59 51.46
C LYS A 87 19.14 -51.62 52.17
N ALA A 88 18.25 -52.54 51.78
CA ALA A 88 16.97 -52.76 52.45
C ALA A 88 17.18 -53.17 53.91
N ALA A 89 18.11 -54.09 54.18
CA ALA A 89 18.47 -54.52 55.52
C ALA A 89 18.98 -53.35 56.38
N LYS A 90 19.84 -52.48 55.84
CA LYS A 90 20.32 -51.27 56.53
C LYS A 90 19.20 -50.27 56.81
N PHE A 91 18.27 -50.08 55.88
CA PHE A 91 17.11 -49.19 56.07
C PHE A 91 16.21 -49.66 57.21
N LEU A 92 15.98 -50.97 57.30
CA LEU A 92 15.15 -51.59 58.34
C LEU A 92 15.82 -51.65 59.72
N GLN A 93 17.15 -51.46 59.79
CA GLN A 93 17.94 -51.48 61.04
C GLN A 93 17.97 -50.13 61.78
N VAL A 94 17.30 -49.09 61.26
CA VAL A 94 17.36 -47.74 61.83
C VAL A 94 16.37 -47.61 63.00
N ASP A 95 16.95 -47.50 64.20
CA ASP A 95 16.45 -46.98 65.49
C ASP A 95 15.51 -47.87 66.33
N GLU A 96 16.01 -48.30 67.51
CA GLU A 96 15.22 -48.97 68.57
C GLU A 96 14.26 -48.00 69.31
N LEU A 97 14.22 -46.72 68.94
CA LEU A 97 13.51 -45.65 69.67
C LEU A 97 12.51 -44.82 68.83
N GLU A 98 12.45 -45.00 67.51
CA GLU A 98 11.45 -44.38 66.63
C GLU A 98 10.73 -45.46 65.80
N GLU A 99 9.52 -45.16 65.31
CA GLU A 99 8.58 -46.10 64.67
C GLU A 99 9.25 -47.13 63.74
N GLN A 100 8.92 -48.43 63.91
CA GLN A 100 9.48 -49.51 63.09
C GLN A 100 9.26 -49.24 61.60
N LYS A 101 10.35 -48.95 60.87
CA LYS A 101 10.32 -48.76 59.42
C LYS A 101 10.00 -50.07 58.71
N ARG A 102 9.20 -50.00 57.66
CA ARG A 102 8.84 -51.13 56.78
C ARG A 102 9.26 -50.83 55.35
N ALA A 103 9.51 -51.87 54.57
CA ALA A 103 9.97 -51.74 53.19
C ALA A 103 9.23 -52.68 52.25
N VAL A 104 9.04 -52.26 51.00
CA VAL A 104 8.55 -53.06 49.88
C VAL A 104 9.66 -53.23 48.87
N PHE A 105 9.92 -54.47 48.49
CA PHE A 105 10.83 -54.83 47.42
C PHE A 105 10.03 -55.29 46.20
N ILE A 106 10.06 -54.49 45.12
CA ILE A 106 9.38 -54.79 43.87
C ILE A 106 10.31 -55.57 42.94
N ILE A 107 9.86 -56.75 42.52
CA ILE A 107 10.60 -57.65 41.63
C ILE A 107 9.84 -57.79 40.32
N SER A 108 10.47 -57.41 39.21
CA SER A 108 9.90 -57.61 37.88
C SER A 108 9.95 -59.08 37.45
N GLU A 109 9.04 -59.51 36.56
CA GLU A 109 9.01 -60.88 36.01
C GLU A 109 10.38 -61.30 35.44
N ARG A 110 11.08 -60.39 34.76
CA ARG A 110 12.41 -60.66 34.19
C ARG A 110 13.48 -60.91 35.26
N ALA A 111 13.39 -60.24 36.40
CA ALA A 111 14.28 -60.47 37.52
C ALA A 111 13.96 -61.78 38.24
N PHE A 112 12.67 -62.04 38.44
CA PHE A 112 12.17 -63.23 39.12
C PHE A 112 12.48 -64.54 38.37
N LYS A 113 12.48 -64.52 37.04
CA LYS A 113 12.85 -65.68 36.20
C LYS A 113 14.29 -66.17 36.38
N LYS A 114 15.15 -65.44 37.09
CA LYS A 114 16.55 -65.83 37.32
C LYS A 114 16.65 -66.77 38.52
N ASP A 115 17.26 -67.94 38.32
CA ASP A 115 17.35 -68.99 39.35
C ASP A 115 17.96 -68.49 40.67
N PHE A 116 18.97 -67.61 40.63
CA PHE A 116 19.59 -67.09 41.85
C PHE A 116 18.63 -66.23 42.69
N VAL A 117 17.71 -65.49 42.07
CA VAL A 117 16.72 -64.68 42.80
C VAL A 117 15.73 -65.61 43.48
N MET A 118 15.27 -66.66 42.78
CA MET A 118 14.37 -67.67 43.33
C MET A 118 15.01 -68.41 44.51
N ASP A 119 16.26 -68.85 44.36
CA ASP A 119 17.01 -69.54 45.41
C ASP A 119 17.24 -68.66 46.63
N ASP A 120 17.60 -67.40 46.42
CA ASP A 120 17.83 -66.46 47.52
C ASP A 120 16.51 -66.06 48.21
N LEU A 121 15.39 -65.92 47.47
CA LEU A 121 14.06 -65.69 48.05
C LEU A 121 13.58 -66.88 48.88
N GLU A 122 13.74 -68.11 48.36
CA GLU A 122 13.43 -69.33 49.10
C GLU A 122 14.25 -69.42 50.39
N ARG A 123 15.53 -69.02 50.35
CA ARG A 123 16.35 -68.95 51.55
C ARG A 123 15.88 -67.90 52.53
N ILE A 124 15.55 -66.70 52.06
CA ILE A 124 15.07 -65.59 52.90
C ILE A 124 13.75 -65.95 53.58
N LEU A 125 12.85 -66.63 52.89
CA LEU A 125 11.53 -66.94 53.42
C LEU A 125 11.59 -68.15 54.35
N LEU A 126 12.26 -69.25 53.95
CA LEU A 126 12.24 -70.52 54.68
C LEU A 126 13.29 -70.64 55.79
N PHE A 127 14.53 -70.18 55.59
CA PHE A 127 15.61 -70.41 56.56
C PHE A 127 15.76 -69.26 57.56
N GLU A 128 16.02 -69.58 58.82
CA GLU A 128 16.23 -68.56 59.86
C GLU A 128 17.59 -67.85 59.75
N ASP A 129 18.59 -68.49 59.13
CA ASP A 129 19.94 -67.95 59.00
C ASP A 129 20.13 -67.15 57.71
N LEU A 130 20.27 -65.84 57.86
CA LEU A 130 20.56 -64.89 56.78
C LEU A 130 21.92 -64.21 56.94
N SER A 131 22.89 -64.90 57.55
CA SER A 131 24.25 -64.38 57.79
C SER A 131 24.94 -63.83 56.53
N TRP A 132 24.57 -64.31 55.33
CA TRP A 132 25.12 -63.85 54.06
C TRP A 132 24.64 -62.44 53.65
N ILE A 133 23.48 -61.99 54.15
CA ILE A 133 22.99 -60.61 54.00
C ILE A 133 23.65 -59.73 55.07
N PHE A 134 23.71 -60.22 56.31
CA PHE A 134 24.20 -59.49 57.48
C PHE A 134 25.70 -59.65 57.74
N SER A 135 26.54 -59.60 56.69
CA SER A 135 28.00 -59.62 56.85
C SER A 135 28.48 -58.43 57.71
N SER A 136 29.62 -58.56 58.39
CA SER A 136 30.14 -57.64 59.43
C SER A 136 30.18 -56.13 59.10
N GLU A 137 30.06 -55.75 57.83
CA GLU A 137 29.97 -54.35 57.37
C GLU A 137 28.55 -53.75 57.38
N THR A 138 27.51 -54.57 57.57
CA THR A 138 26.11 -54.16 57.41
C THR A 138 25.36 -54.02 58.72
N VAL A 139 25.82 -54.69 59.77
CA VAL A 139 25.25 -54.59 61.10
C VAL A 139 25.90 -53.38 61.78
N LYS A 140 25.11 -52.33 62.04
CA LYS A 140 25.46 -51.41 63.14
C LYS A 140 25.32 -52.22 64.41
N THR A 141 26.38 -52.92 64.76
CA THR A 141 26.45 -53.59 66.05
C THR A 141 26.44 -52.48 67.08
N ASN A 142 25.73 -52.67 68.19
CA ASN A 142 25.83 -51.79 69.36
C ASN A 142 27.27 -51.68 69.91
N SER A 143 28.26 -52.32 69.28
CA SER A 143 29.70 -52.20 69.54
C SER A 143 30.35 -50.92 68.99
N ASP A 144 29.64 -50.05 68.27
CA ASP A 144 30.07 -48.65 68.12
C ASP A 144 30.06 -47.88 69.48
N PHE A 145 29.53 -48.49 70.55
CA PHE A 145 29.59 -47.99 71.93
C PHE A 145 30.64 -48.66 72.84
N ASN A 146 31.45 -49.62 72.37
CA ASN A 146 32.46 -50.24 73.25
C ASN A 146 33.76 -50.67 72.53
N PRO A 147 34.89 -49.94 72.72
CA PRO A 147 36.09 -50.07 71.88
C PRO A 147 37.06 -51.20 72.31
N VAL A 148 36.58 -52.30 72.91
CA VAL A 148 37.48 -53.29 73.56
C VAL A 148 37.57 -54.65 72.87
N LYS A 149 36.84 -54.91 71.78
CA LYS A 149 36.91 -56.21 71.08
C LYS A 149 37.36 -56.10 69.63
N GLN A 150 38.53 -55.51 69.42
CA GLN A 150 39.34 -55.75 68.22
C GLN A 150 40.67 -56.36 68.63
N LYS A 151 40.69 -57.69 68.72
CA LYS A 151 41.84 -58.59 68.58
C LYS A 151 41.40 -59.97 69.04
N ASN A 152 40.93 -60.78 68.11
CA ASN A 152 41.27 -62.20 67.97
C ASN A 152 40.48 -62.77 66.79
N LYS A 153 41.21 -63.28 65.79
CA LYS A 153 40.66 -64.10 64.71
C LYS A 153 40.48 -65.52 65.26
N LEU A 154 39.39 -66.16 64.86
CA LEU A 154 39.01 -67.56 65.13
C LEU A 154 38.53 -67.86 66.56
N GLU A 155 37.38 -67.30 66.93
CA GLU A 155 36.54 -67.85 68.01
C GLU A 155 35.10 -67.95 67.49
N GLU A 156 34.45 -69.07 67.78
CA GLU A 156 33.04 -69.31 67.47
C GLU A 156 32.19 -68.16 68.01
N LYS A 157 31.27 -67.62 67.18
CA LYS A 157 30.35 -66.53 67.57
C LYS A 157 29.74 -66.82 68.96
N SER A 158 29.84 -65.84 69.86
CA SER A 158 29.21 -65.91 71.19
C SER A 158 27.70 -66.18 71.03
N ASP A 159 27.09 -66.92 71.98
CA ASP A 159 25.65 -67.18 71.99
C ASP A 159 24.81 -65.87 71.97
N GLU A 160 25.38 -64.75 72.44
CA GLU A 160 24.75 -63.42 72.39
C GLU A 160 24.77 -62.80 70.99
N GLU A 161 25.83 -63.02 70.21
CA GLU A 161 25.95 -62.54 68.83
C GLU A 161 24.99 -63.31 67.92
N LYS A 162 24.91 -64.63 68.08
CA LYS A 162 23.93 -65.48 67.36
C LYS A 162 22.50 -65.06 67.66
N LYS A 163 22.17 -64.76 68.94
CA LYS A 163 20.84 -64.28 69.33
C LYS A 163 20.51 -62.91 68.73
N SER A 164 21.50 -62.02 68.63
CA SER A 164 21.33 -60.68 68.03
C SER A 164 21.14 -60.75 66.52
N GLU A 165 21.90 -61.60 65.82
CA GLU A 165 21.72 -61.86 64.40
C GLU A 165 20.37 -62.51 64.08
N LEU A 166 19.93 -63.48 64.90
CA LEU A 166 18.60 -64.07 64.76
C LEU A 166 17.47 -63.04 64.99
N LYS A 167 17.65 -62.10 65.92
CA LYS A 167 16.71 -60.98 66.13
C LYS A 167 16.65 -60.08 64.90
N LEU A 168 17.79 -59.75 64.29
CA LEU A 168 17.86 -58.95 63.05
C LEU A 168 17.22 -59.68 61.87
N CYS A 169 17.48 -60.98 61.72
CA CYS A 169 16.85 -61.81 60.68
C CYS A 169 15.33 -61.83 60.82
N ARG A 170 14.81 -61.94 62.05
CA ARG A 170 13.37 -61.86 62.33
C ARG A 170 12.79 -60.48 61.99
N LEU A 171 13.44 -59.40 62.41
CA LEU A 171 13.02 -58.03 62.09
C LEU A 171 13.02 -57.77 60.58
N PHE A 172 14.01 -58.29 59.87
CA PHE A 172 14.09 -58.19 58.41
C PHE A 172 12.92 -58.92 57.73
N LYS A 173 12.63 -60.17 58.12
CA LYS A 173 11.50 -60.93 57.58
C LYS A 173 10.14 -60.32 57.95
N GLU A 174 9.98 -59.74 59.14
CA GLU A 174 8.72 -59.15 59.58
C GLU A 174 8.40 -57.81 58.89
N ASN A 175 9.43 -57.03 58.53
CA ASN A 175 9.26 -55.66 58.05
C ASN A 175 9.60 -55.46 56.56
N LEU A 176 10.12 -56.50 55.88
CA LEU A 176 10.30 -56.51 54.43
C LEU A 176 9.15 -57.28 53.76
N HIS A 177 8.54 -56.65 52.75
CA HIS A 177 7.51 -57.23 51.91
C HIS A 177 8.04 -57.42 50.50
N PHE A 178 7.94 -58.62 49.93
CA PHE A 178 8.24 -58.85 48.52
C PHE A 178 6.97 -58.73 47.67
N VAL A 179 7.00 -57.89 46.64
CA VAL A 179 5.97 -57.78 45.62
C VAL A 179 6.55 -58.23 44.28
N VAL A 180 6.11 -59.38 43.79
CA VAL A 180 6.57 -59.94 42.52
C VAL A 180 5.52 -59.65 41.44
N LEU A 181 5.92 -58.91 40.42
CA LEU A 181 5.08 -58.56 39.27
C LEU A 181 5.18 -59.68 38.23
N LEU A 182 4.05 -60.31 37.90
CA LEU A 182 3.98 -61.38 36.91
C LEU A 182 2.89 -61.07 35.89
N SER A 183 3.12 -61.41 34.62
CA SER A 183 2.05 -61.43 33.64
C SER A 183 0.94 -62.40 34.05
N LYS A 184 -0.33 -62.03 33.83
CA LYS A 184 -1.49 -62.89 34.07
C LYS A 184 -1.42 -64.24 33.33
N ASP A 185 -0.83 -64.21 32.13
CA ASP A 185 -0.62 -65.40 31.29
C ASP A 185 0.75 -66.07 31.54
N SER A 186 1.46 -65.68 32.60
CA SER A 186 2.79 -66.22 32.89
C SER A 186 2.73 -67.69 33.34
N GLU A 187 3.51 -68.54 32.69
CA GLU A 187 3.69 -69.95 33.08
C GLU A 187 4.47 -70.12 34.40
N GLU A 188 5.04 -69.04 34.95
CA GLU A 188 5.84 -69.09 36.17
C GLU A 188 5.02 -69.44 37.41
N ILE A 189 3.76 -69.00 37.53
CA ILE A 189 2.91 -69.38 38.67
C ILE A 189 2.66 -70.89 38.72
N PRO A 190 2.15 -71.53 37.64
CA PRO A 190 2.03 -72.99 37.58
C PRO A 190 3.36 -73.68 37.87
N ARG A 191 4.46 -73.22 37.25
CA ARG A 191 5.79 -73.79 37.45
C ARG A 191 6.23 -73.77 38.91
N ILE A 192 6.07 -72.64 39.59
CA ILE A 192 6.51 -72.46 40.99
C ILE A 192 5.61 -73.21 41.95
N SER A 193 4.29 -73.22 41.72
CA SER A 193 3.36 -73.99 42.53
C SER A 193 3.71 -75.49 42.57
N VAL A 194 4.27 -76.02 41.48
CA VAL A 194 4.68 -77.43 41.37
C VAL A 194 6.12 -77.63 41.85
N GLN A 195 7.07 -76.82 41.37
CA GLN A 195 8.51 -77.03 41.63
C GLN A 195 8.94 -76.55 43.02
N ARG A 196 8.29 -75.52 43.56
CA ARG A 196 8.66 -74.84 44.82
C ARG A 196 7.39 -74.45 45.60
N SER A 197 6.56 -75.43 45.96
CA SER A 197 5.30 -75.19 46.69
C SER A 197 5.49 -74.42 48.01
N GLN A 198 6.56 -74.72 48.74
CA GLN A 198 6.88 -74.01 49.98
C GLN A 198 7.15 -72.51 49.76
N LEU A 199 7.82 -72.15 48.66
CA LEU A 199 8.00 -70.73 48.29
C LEU A 199 6.64 -70.10 47.96
N PHE A 200 5.81 -70.80 47.17
CA PHE A 200 4.48 -70.31 46.77
C PHE A 200 3.58 -70.00 47.97
N ASP A 201 3.57 -70.86 48.99
CA ASP A 201 2.75 -70.71 50.19
C ASP A 201 3.05 -69.43 51.01
N HIS A 202 4.26 -68.86 50.86
CA HIS A 202 4.66 -67.62 51.52
C HIS A 202 4.18 -66.35 50.80
N PHE A 203 3.58 -66.49 49.61
CA PHE A 203 3.05 -65.37 48.83
C PHE A 203 1.54 -65.45 48.71
N ARG A 204 0.89 -64.30 48.80
CA ARG A 204 -0.53 -64.13 48.49
C ARG A 204 -0.69 -63.67 47.05
N VAL A 205 -1.70 -64.17 46.35
CA VAL A 205 -1.95 -63.78 44.96
C VAL A 205 -2.98 -62.64 44.93
N GLN A 206 -2.68 -61.56 44.23
CA GLN A 206 -3.62 -60.54 43.83
C GLN A 206 -3.64 -60.44 42.31
N ILE A 207 -4.85 -60.48 41.73
CA ILE A 207 -5.07 -60.26 40.31
C ILE A 207 -5.48 -58.80 40.12
N LEU A 208 -4.75 -58.08 39.28
CA LEU A 208 -5.19 -56.80 38.76
C LEU A 208 -6.05 -57.07 37.53
N GLU A 209 -7.36 -56.91 37.68
CA GLU A 209 -8.29 -57.00 36.56
C GLU A 209 -8.13 -55.78 35.65
N ASP A 210 -8.48 -55.99 34.39
CA ASP A 210 -8.61 -54.91 33.43
C ASP A 210 -9.66 -53.90 33.85
N LEU A 211 -9.43 -52.65 33.46
CA LEU A 211 -10.44 -51.61 33.62
C LEU A 211 -11.66 -51.93 32.77
N GLY A 212 -12.83 -51.91 33.40
CA GLY A 212 -14.11 -52.02 32.74
C GLY A 212 -14.34 -50.87 31.75
N GLY A 213 -15.28 -51.07 30.81
CA GLY A 213 -15.63 -50.05 29.83
C GLY A 213 -16.09 -48.74 30.46
N GLU A 214 -16.78 -48.80 31.60
CA GLU A 214 -17.24 -47.61 32.35
C GLU A 214 -16.07 -46.85 32.99
N SER A 215 -15.11 -47.56 33.60
CA SER A 215 -13.88 -46.97 34.14
C SER A 215 -13.04 -46.30 33.05
N LEU A 216 -12.89 -46.95 31.89
CA LEU A 216 -12.19 -46.39 30.74
C LEU A 216 -12.89 -45.15 30.19
N GLN A 217 -14.23 -45.11 30.23
CA GLN A 217 -15.01 -43.96 29.79
C GLN A 217 -14.80 -42.76 30.72
N GLU A 218 -14.84 -42.97 32.03
CA GLU A 218 -14.59 -41.91 33.01
C GLU A 218 -13.16 -41.37 32.90
N MET A 219 -12.19 -42.27 32.71
CA MET A 219 -10.79 -41.91 32.45
C MET A 219 -10.64 -41.10 31.16
N ALA A 220 -11.28 -41.54 30.07
CA ALA A 220 -11.30 -40.80 28.81
C ALA A 220 -11.90 -39.41 29.00
N ARG A 221 -13.03 -39.31 29.70
CA ARG A 221 -13.69 -38.05 29.99
C ARG A 221 -12.78 -37.09 30.75
N GLN A 222 -12.08 -37.55 31.78
CA GLN A 222 -11.18 -36.73 32.59
C GLN A 222 -9.96 -36.22 31.79
N GLU A 223 -9.36 -37.06 30.95
CA GLU A 223 -8.24 -36.63 30.11
C GLU A 223 -8.69 -35.67 29.00
N LEU A 224 -9.79 -36.00 28.32
CA LEU A 224 -10.35 -35.17 27.26
C LEU A 224 -10.78 -33.79 27.76
N LEU A 225 -11.32 -33.70 28.98
CA LEU A 225 -11.67 -32.43 29.63
C LEU A 225 -10.47 -31.48 29.76
N LYS A 226 -9.23 -31.97 29.87
CA LYS A 226 -8.04 -31.10 29.92
C LYS A 226 -7.83 -30.31 28.63
N GLY A 227 -8.23 -30.89 27.48
CA GLY A 227 -8.18 -30.24 26.17
C GLY A 227 -9.35 -29.31 25.87
N TRP A 228 -10.46 -29.44 26.60
CA TRP A 228 -11.70 -28.70 26.38
C TRP A 228 -11.97 -27.72 27.52
N LYS A 229 -11.82 -26.41 27.22
CA LYS A 229 -12.10 -25.33 28.19
C LYS A 229 -13.58 -25.17 28.56
N ASN A 230 -14.51 -25.69 27.74
CA ASN A 230 -15.95 -25.62 27.96
C ASN A 230 -16.55 -27.04 27.96
N LEU A 231 -17.31 -27.38 29.02
CA LEU A 231 -17.95 -28.69 29.20
C LEU A 231 -19.10 -28.94 28.21
N ASP A 232 -19.77 -27.89 27.73
CA ASP A 232 -21.02 -28.00 26.95
C ASP A 232 -20.81 -28.50 25.51
N SER A 233 -19.56 -28.61 25.06
CA SER A 233 -19.22 -28.97 23.67
C SER A 233 -18.40 -30.24 23.51
N ILE A 234 -18.14 -31.00 24.58
CA ILE A 234 -17.66 -32.38 24.37
C ILE A 234 -18.87 -33.11 23.79
N PRO A 235 -18.83 -33.62 22.56
CA PRO A 235 -19.89 -34.51 22.11
C PRO A 235 -19.88 -35.65 23.12
N GLN A 236 -21.00 -35.85 23.84
CA GLN A 236 -21.17 -36.81 24.95
C GLN A 236 -20.89 -38.28 24.58
N LYS A 237 -20.33 -38.50 23.40
CA LYS A 237 -20.04 -39.76 22.73
C LYS A 237 -18.56 -39.93 22.40
N ILE A 238 -17.70 -38.91 22.51
CA ILE A 238 -16.27 -39.06 22.15
C ILE A 238 -15.53 -39.93 23.16
N ASP A 239 -15.84 -39.79 24.44
CA ASP A 239 -15.38 -40.66 25.52
C ASP A 239 -15.76 -42.11 25.23
N LEU A 240 -17.04 -42.38 24.97
CA LEU A 240 -17.55 -43.71 24.64
C LEU A 240 -16.91 -44.27 23.36
N LEU A 241 -16.78 -43.44 22.32
CA LEU A 241 -16.17 -43.86 21.06
C LEU A 241 -14.68 -44.19 21.24
N SER A 242 -13.95 -43.38 21.99
CA SER A 242 -12.53 -43.62 22.29
C SER A 242 -12.35 -44.97 22.98
N VAL A 243 -13.23 -45.32 23.92
CA VAL A 243 -13.24 -46.64 24.58
C VAL A 243 -13.58 -47.75 23.59
N LYS A 244 -14.62 -47.58 22.75
CA LYS A 244 -14.98 -48.58 21.71
C LYS A 244 -13.81 -48.85 20.76
N ILE A 245 -13.07 -47.82 20.36
CA ILE A 245 -11.88 -47.93 19.52
C ILE A 245 -10.80 -48.72 20.23
N HIS A 246 -10.48 -48.34 21.47
CA HIS A 246 -9.45 -49.01 22.25
C HIS A 246 -9.77 -50.47 22.52
N LEU A 247 -10.99 -50.80 22.94
CA LEU A 247 -11.40 -52.18 23.21
C LEU A 247 -11.32 -53.06 21.95
N LYS A 248 -11.70 -52.54 20.77
CA LYS A 248 -11.52 -53.26 19.51
C LYS A 248 -10.05 -53.52 19.21
N CYS A 249 -9.19 -52.52 19.35
CA CYS A 249 -7.75 -52.67 19.15
C CYS A 249 -7.12 -53.62 20.19
N LYS A 250 -7.59 -53.58 21.44
CA LYS A 250 -7.14 -54.46 22.52
C LYS A 250 -7.44 -55.93 22.22
N ILE A 251 -8.67 -56.23 21.79
CA ILE A 251 -9.08 -57.61 21.47
C ILE A 251 -8.28 -58.17 20.28
N GLU A 252 -8.07 -57.38 19.23
CA GLU A 252 -7.42 -57.87 18.01
C GLU A 252 -5.87 -57.91 18.12
N PHE A 253 -5.24 -57.03 18.92
CA PHE A 253 -3.78 -56.82 18.89
C PHE A 253 -3.10 -56.67 20.26
N ALA A 254 -3.80 -56.95 21.37
CA ALA A 254 -3.28 -56.89 22.74
C ALA A 254 -2.62 -55.54 23.11
N TYR A 255 -3.30 -54.43 22.76
CA TYR A 255 -2.90 -53.09 23.19
C TYR A 255 -3.16 -52.85 24.68
N SER A 256 -2.30 -52.04 25.29
CA SER A 256 -2.29 -51.75 26.72
C SER A 256 -3.06 -50.46 27.06
N ILE A 257 -3.35 -50.27 28.36
CA ILE A 257 -3.95 -49.02 28.86
C ILE A 257 -3.01 -47.82 28.63
N GLU A 258 -1.70 -48.02 28.61
CA GLU A 258 -0.72 -46.96 28.29
C GLU A 258 -0.91 -46.45 26.86
N ASP A 259 -1.14 -47.35 25.90
CA ASP A 259 -1.42 -47.00 24.50
C ASP A 259 -2.76 -46.22 24.38
N PHE A 260 -3.73 -46.53 25.25
CA PHE A 260 -4.99 -45.78 25.34
C PHE A 260 -4.77 -44.34 25.82
N PHE A 261 -3.92 -44.15 26.83
CA PHE A 261 -3.57 -42.81 27.31
C PHE A 261 -2.78 -42.01 26.27
N GLU A 262 -1.86 -42.65 25.55
CA GLU A 262 -1.15 -42.01 24.45
C GLU A 262 -2.12 -41.55 23.36
N PHE A 263 -3.12 -42.38 23.03
CA PHE A 263 -4.19 -42.05 22.10
C PHE A 263 -5.00 -40.83 22.56
N LEU A 264 -5.47 -40.82 23.80
CA LEU A 264 -6.22 -39.70 24.38
C LEU A 264 -5.39 -38.42 24.45
N SER A 265 -4.13 -38.52 24.88
CA SER A 265 -3.19 -37.40 24.92
C SER A 265 -2.92 -36.86 23.52
N GLY A 266 -2.81 -37.72 22.51
CA GLY A 266 -2.68 -37.35 21.11
C GLY A 266 -3.87 -36.52 20.62
N ILE A 267 -5.10 -36.89 21.01
CA ILE A 267 -6.31 -36.13 20.65
C ILE A 267 -6.29 -34.76 21.30
N VAL A 268 -6.01 -34.68 22.61
CA VAL A 268 -5.99 -33.42 23.36
C VAL A 268 -4.91 -32.46 22.83
N THR A 269 -3.70 -32.96 22.63
CA THR A 269 -2.58 -32.18 22.12
C THR A 269 -2.84 -31.73 20.68
N GLY A 270 -3.26 -32.64 19.80
CA GLY A 270 -3.59 -32.35 18.41
C GLY A 270 -4.74 -31.34 18.26
N LEU A 271 -5.79 -31.45 19.08
CA LEU A 271 -6.91 -30.53 19.10
C LEU A 271 -6.47 -29.11 19.47
N SER A 272 -5.67 -28.98 20.52
CA SER A 272 -5.16 -27.67 20.95
C SER A 272 -4.30 -27.00 19.88
N GLN A 273 -3.42 -27.76 19.23
CA GLN A 273 -2.54 -27.27 18.17
C GLN A 273 -3.31 -26.88 16.91
N LYS A 274 -4.22 -27.72 16.43
CA LYS A 274 -5.03 -27.44 15.23
C LYS A 274 -5.95 -26.25 15.46
N ARG A 275 -6.59 -26.13 16.62
CA ARG A 275 -7.40 -24.94 16.96
C ARG A 275 -6.58 -23.67 16.99
N SER A 276 -5.38 -23.69 17.57
CA SER A 276 -4.50 -22.50 17.57
C SER A 276 -4.09 -22.10 16.15
N LYS A 277 -3.66 -23.08 15.33
CA LYS A 277 -3.28 -22.83 13.93
C LYS A 277 -4.46 -22.29 13.10
N ASN A 278 -5.65 -22.87 13.24
CA ASN A 278 -6.84 -22.42 12.52
C ASN A 278 -7.29 -21.04 12.98
N ALA A 279 -7.22 -20.74 14.29
CA ALA A 279 -7.51 -19.40 14.81
C ALA A 279 -6.55 -18.33 14.28
N GLU A 280 -5.26 -18.62 14.16
CA GLU A 280 -4.29 -17.71 13.56
C GLU A 280 -4.54 -17.49 12.06
N ARG A 281 -4.81 -18.57 11.31
CA ARG A 281 -5.13 -18.49 9.88
C ARG A 281 -6.40 -17.66 9.65
N LYS A 282 -7.44 -17.91 10.44
CA LYS A 282 -8.70 -17.16 10.40
C LYS A 282 -8.47 -15.67 10.65
N LYS A 283 -7.76 -15.29 11.71
CA LYS A 283 -7.43 -13.89 12.00
C LYS A 283 -6.69 -13.20 10.85
N LYS A 284 -5.70 -13.87 10.24
CA LYS A 284 -4.94 -13.33 9.11
C LYS A 284 -5.83 -13.10 7.89
N LEU A 285 -6.72 -14.04 7.57
CA LEU A 285 -7.64 -13.93 6.44
C LEU A 285 -8.69 -12.84 6.69
N GLU A 286 -9.28 -12.77 7.88
CA GLU A 286 -10.25 -11.73 8.25
C GLU A 286 -9.63 -10.34 8.15
N PHE A 287 -8.42 -10.14 8.68
CA PHE A 287 -7.68 -8.88 8.57
C PHE A 287 -7.37 -8.50 7.12
N ALA A 288 -6.92 -9.47 6.30
CA ALA A 288 -6.61 -9.23 4.90
C ALA A 288 -7.87 -8.83 4.10
N ILE A 289 -9.01 -9.47 4.36
CA ILE A 289 -10.30 -9.13 3.75
C ILE A 289 -10.77 -7.74 4.17
N GLU A 290 -10.67 -7.40 5.47
CA GLU A 290 -11.03 -6.08 5.98
C GLU A 290 -10.22 -4.98 5.30
N LYS A 291 -8.89 -5.13 5.25
CA LYS A 291 -8.00 -4.17 4.57
C LYS A 291 -8.26 -4.07 3.07
N ALA A 292 -8.55 -5.19 2.41
CA ALA A 292 -8.92 -5.19 1.00
C ALA A 292 -10.23 -4.43 0.75
N ASN A 293 -11.23 -4.61 1.62
CA ASN A 293 -12.50 -3.90 1.52
C ASN A 293 -12.36 -2.39 1.77
N GLU A 294 -11.50 -1.95 2.71
CA GLU A 294 -11.17 -0.53 2.91
C GLU A 294 -10.61 0.10 1.61
N ILE A 295 -9.64 -0.57 0.97
CA ILE A 295 -9.04 -0.11 -0.29
C ILE A 295 -10.09 -0.03 -1.40
N LEU A 296 -10.98 -1.03 -1.49
CA LEU A 296 -12.06 -1.05 -2.47
C LEU A 296 -13.02 0.14 -2.27
N GLN A 297 -13.37 0.48 -1.02
CA GLN A 297 -14.22 1.63 -0.72
C GLN A 297 -13.55 2.96 -1.10
N LEU A 298 -12.27 3.14 -0.79
CA LEU A 298 -11.53 4.35 -1.17
C LEU A 298 -11.45 4.54 -2.69
N SER A 299 -11.35 3.45 -3.46
CA SER A 299 -11.32 3.52 -4.93
C SER A 299 -12.65 3.98 -5.56
N GLN A 300 -13.78 3.78 -4.89
CA GLN A 300 -15.09 4.25 -5.38
C GLN A 300 -15.29 5.76 -5.20
N LEU A 301 -14.51 6.37 -4.31
CA LEU A 301 -14.62 7.80 -3.95
C LEU A 301 -13.67 8.69 -4.77
N SER A 302 -12.76 8.13 -5.57
CA SER A 302 -11.85 8.93 -6.39
C SER A 302 -12.54 9.47 -7.67
N ASP A 303 -13.28 10.58 -7.52
CA ASP A 303 -13.93 11.33 -8.62
C ASP A 303 -12.94 12.23 -9.43
N SER A 304 -11.64 12.15 -9.16
CA SER A 304 -10.63 13.10 -9.68
C SER A 304 -10.55 13.18 -11.20
N SER A 305 -10.82 12.09 -11.94
CA SER A 305 -10.83 12.12 -13.41
C SER A 305 -12.01 12.86 -14.03
N ARG A 306 -13.13 13.02 -13.30
CA ARG A 306 -14.28 13.79 -13.80
C ARG A 306 -14.01 15.29 -13.81
N PHE A 307 -13.25 15.79 -12.83
CA PHE A 307 -12.92 17.20 -12.73
C PHE A 307 -11.95 17.63 -13.83
N ILE A 308 -10.89 16.85 -14.06
CA ILE A 308 -9.89 17.15 -15.10
C ILE A 308 -10.54 17.21 -16.49
N ASN A 309 -11.56 16.40 -16.77
CA ASN A 309 -12.27 16.45 -18.06
C ASN A 309 -13.11 17.72 -18.29
N ARG A 310 -13.57 18.40 -17.23
CA ARG A 310 -14.38 19.63 -17.37
C ARG A 310 -13.53 20.84 -17.73
N ASP A 311 -12.40 21.01 -17.06
CA ASP A 311 -11.51 22.17 -17.26
C ASP A 311 -10.89 22.16 -18.66
N GLU A 312 -10.52 20.97 -19.12
CA GLU A 312 -10.10 20.65 -20.48
C GLU A 312 -11.10 21.05 -21.58
N LEU A 313 -12.38 20.69 -21.38
CA LEU A 313 -13.46 21.07 -22.28
C LEU A 313 -13.64 22.60 -22.32
N ALA A 314 -13.50 23.26 -21.17
CA ALA A 314 -13.56 24.71 -21.07
C ALA A 314 -12.38 25.37 -21.83
N ASN A 315 -11.14 24.94 -21.58
CA ASN A 315 -9.93 25.46 -22.22
C ASN A 315 -9.92 25.24 -23.73
N SER A 316 -10.32 24.05 -24.20
CA SER A 316 -10.46 23.75 -25.63
C SER A 316 -11.51 24.64 -26.31
N SER A 317 -12.64 24.88 -25.64
CA SER A 317 -13.68 25.78 -26.17
C SER A 317 -13.20 27.23 -26.23
N LEU A 318 -12.43 27.68 -25.24
CA LEU A 318 -11.87 29.04 -25.17
C LEU A 318 -10.81 29.25 -26.25
N TYR A 319 -9.90 28.29 -26.44
CA TYR A 319 -8.90 28.30 -27.51
C TYR A 319 -9.54 28.48 -28.89
N ASN A 320 -10.59 27.71 -29.19
CA ASN A 320 -11.28 27.80 -30.48
C ASN A 320 -11.94 29.16 -30.71
N LYS A 321 -12.48 29.79 -29.65
CA LYS A 321 -13.05 31.15 -29.74
C LYS A 321 -11.98 32.19 -30.05
N LEU A 322 -10.91 32.22 -29.26
CA LEU A 322 -9.80 33.16 -29.43
C LEU A 322 -9.08 32.99 -30.77
N LYS A 323 -8.94 31.75 -31.24
CA LYS A 323 -8.35 31.46 -32.56
C LYS A 323 -9.18 32.03 -33.71
N ASN A 324 -10.51 31.98 -33.62
CA ASN A 324 -11.38 32.57 -34.64
C ASN A 324 -11.30 34.10 -34.60
N GLU A 325 -11.33 34.69 -33.39
CA GLU A 325 -11.21 36.13 -33.19
C GLU A 325 -9.85 36.67 -33.71
N HIS A 326 -8.75 35.98 -33.42
CA HIS A 326 -7.43 36.30 -33.96
C HIS A 326 -7.41 36.25 -35.49
N LYS A 327 -8.02 35.22 -36.09
CA LYS A 327 -8.10 35.09 -37.55
C LYS A 327 -8.84 36.25 -38.20
N ASP A 328 -9.95 36.68 -37.60
CA ASP A 328 -10.76 37.78 -38.10
C ASP A 328 -10.00 39.12 -38.00
N LEU A 329 -9.35 39.39 -36.86
CA LEU A 329 -8.54 40.59 -36.65
C LEU A 329 -7.29 40.64 -37.55
N VAL A 330 -6.63 39.51 -37.80
CA VAL A 330 -5.48 39.45 -38.72
C VAL A 330 -5.93 39.72 -40.16
N LEU A 331 -7.14 39.29 -40.53
CA LEU A 331 -7.69 39.57 -41.86
C LEU A 331 -8.04 41.05 -42.00
N GLU A 332 -8.64 41.66 -40.98
CA GLU A 332 -8.89 43.10 -40.91
C GLU A 332 -7.58 43.91 -41.00
N ASN A 333 -6.54 43.52 -40.24
CA ASN A 333 -5.23 44.18 -40.28
C ASN A 333 -4.62 44.17 -41.69
N LYS A 334 -4.67 43.02 -42.38
CA LYS A 334 -4.19 42.91 -43.78
C LYS A 334 -4.97 43.79 -44.75
N MET A 335 -6.29 43.89 -44.60
CA MET A 335 -7.11 44.75 -45.45
C MET A 335 -6.74 46.24 -45.26
N VAL A 336 -6.57 46.68 -44.01
CA VAL A 336 -6.16 48.05 -43.70
C VAL A 336 -4.73 48.33 -44.19
N GLU A 337 -3.81 47.37 -44.08
CA GLU A 337 -2.45 47.49 -44.64
C GLU A 337 -2.46 47.67 -46.17
N GLU A 338 -3.27 46.88 -46.89
CA GLU A 338 -3.42 46.99 -48.35
C GLU A 338 -3.98 48.37 -48.76
N GLU A 339 -5.00 48.87 -48.05
CA GLU A 339 -5.54 50.22 -48.27
C GLU A 339 -4.48 51.30 -48.05
N LEU A 340 -3.68 51.17 -46.99
CA LEU A 340 -2.62 52.12 -46.64
C LEU A 340 -1.51 52.14 -47.71
N VAL A 341 -1.11 50.98 -48.23
CA VAL A 341 -0.14 50.87 -49.33
C VAL A 341 -0.65 51.60 -50.58
N ASN A 342 -1.94 51.45 -50.91
CA ASN A 342 -2.55 52.14 -52.05
C ASN A 342 -2.59 53.66 -51.84
N LEU A 343 -2.99 54.13 -50.64
CA LEU A 343 -2.98 55.55 -50.29
C LEU A 343 -1.56 56.15 -50.35
N ARG A 344 -0.54 55.43 -49.88
CA ARG A 344 0.87 55.89 -49.99
C ARG A 344 1.32 56.04 -51.44
N LYS A 345 0.98 55.10 -52.31
CA LYS A 345 1.30 55.19 -53.75
C LYS A 345 0.63 56.39 -54.40
N ASN A 346 -0.65 56.63 -54.10
CA ASN A 346 -1.38 57.79 -54.63
C ASN A 346 -0.78 59.11 -54.11
N ASN A 347 -0.47 59.18 -52.81
CA ASN A 347 0.14 60.35 -52.20
C ASN A 347 1.54 60.64 -52.78
N GLU A 348 2.36 59.61 -53.05
CA GLU A 348 3.63 59.78 -53.75
C GLU A 348 3.46 60.29 -55.19
N LEU A 349 2.48 59.76 -55.93
CA LEU A 349 2.14 60.25 -57.27
C LEU A 349 1.70 61.72 -57.23
N ASN A 350 0.82 62.08 -56.30
CA ASN A 350 0.35 63.44 -56.09
C ASN A 350 1.48 64.37 -55.65
N LYS A 351 2.44 63.90 -54.86
CA LYS A 351 3.66 64.64 -54.53
C LYS A 351 4.51 64.95 -55.76
N THR A 352 4.72 63.96 -56.64
CA THR A 352 5.49 64.18 -57.88
C THR A 352 4.77 65.14 -58.82
N LEU A 353 3.46 64.98 -59.00
CA LEU A 353 2.63 65.89 -59.79
C LEU A 353 2.63 67.31 -59.21
N LEU A 354 2.55 67.43 -57.88
CA LEU A 354 2.67 68.69 -57.17
C LEU A 354 4.00 69.36 -57.48
N GLN A 355 5.13 68.64 -57.38
CA GLN A 355 6.46 69.19 -57.67
C GLN A 355 6.60 69.64 -59.12
N GLU A 356 6.20 68.81 -60.09
CA GLU A 356 6.24 69.14 -61.52
C GLU A 356 5.39 70.37 -61.85
N ARG A 357 4.19 70.46 -61.27
CA ARG A 357 3.29 71.60 -61.48
C ARG A 357 3.77 72.85 -60.75
N GLN A 358 4.41 72.72 -59.59
CA GLN A 358 5.07 73.83 -58.89
C GLN A 358 6.22 74.40 -59.73
N THR A 359 7.08 73.56 -60.31
CA THR A 359 8.17 74.05 -61.18
C THR A 359 7.63 74.77 -62.42
N VAL A 360 6.59 74.23 -63.06
CA VAL A 360 5.95 74.89 -64.20
C VAL A 360 5.29 76.21 -63.80
N PHE A 361 4.67 76.25 -62.62
CA PHE A 361 4.09 77.47 -62.05
C PHE A 361 5.18 78.53 -61.80
N GLU A 362 6.28 78.16 -61.16
CA GLU A 362 7.41 79.06 -60.87
C GLU A 362 8.06 79.58 -62.16
N ASP A 363 8.27 78.74 -63.17
CA ASP A 363 8.81 79.14 -64.47
C ASP A 363 7.90 80.16 -65.18
N GLN A 364 6.59 79.91 -65.22
CA GLN A 364 5.61 80.83 -65.82
C GLN A 364 5.47 82.13 -65.02
N GLN A 365 5.60 82.06 -63.69
CA GLN A 365 5.61 83.23 -62.82
C GLN A 365 6.86 84.08 -63.06
N ASN A 366 8.04 83.45 -63.22
CA ASN A 366 9.30 84.11 -63.55
C ASN A 366 9.30 84.79 -64.93
N ILE A 367 8.49 84.30 -65.89
CA ILE A 367 8.30 84.93 -67.20
C ILE A 367 7.38 86.16 -67.10
N SER A 368 6.30 86.08 -66.32
CA SER A 368 5.30 87.15 -66.24
C SER A 368 5.71 88.31 -65.32
N LEU A 369 6.29 88.01 -64.15
CA LEU A 369 6.69 89.00 -63.14
C LEU A 369 7.59 90.14 -63.67
N PRO A 370 8.61 89.90 -64.52
CA PRO A 370 9.45 90.97 -65.06
C PRO A 370 8.65 92.01 -65.84
N PHE A 371 7.65 91.62 -66.64
CA PHE A 371 6.80 92.57 -67.36
C PHE A 371 6.02 93.46 -66.37
N PHE A 372 5.45 92.88 -65.32
CA PHE A 372 4.77 93.64 -64.28
C PHE A 372 5.72 94.56 -63.51
N MET A 373 6.93 94.09 -63.18
CA MET A 373 7.94 94.88 -62.50
C MET A 373 8.47 96.04 -63.36
N ILE A 374 8.70 95.80 -64.66
CA ILE A 374 9.12 96.83 -65.62
C ILE A 374 8.02 97.87 -65.80
N ALA A 375 6.76 97.43 -65.95
CA ALA A 375 5.62 98.34 -65.99
C ALA A 375 5.60 99.22 -64.74
N ARG A 376 5.63 98.64 -63.54
CA ARG A 376 5.59 99.39 -62.28
C ARG A 376 6.80 100.32 -62.09
N SER A 377 7.97 99.91 -62.56
CA SER A 377 9.19 100.73 -62.59
C SER A 377 9.02 101.95 -63.50
N ASN A 378 8.44 101.77 -64.70
CA ASN A 378 8.14 102.88 -65.60
C ASN A 378 7.08 103.82 -65.03
N ALA A 379 6.06 103.30 -64.33
CA ALA A 379 5.09 104.14 -63.62
C ALA A 379 5.74 105.00 -62.55
N ARG A 380 6.71 104.45 -61.79
CA ARG A 380 7.45 105.17 -60.73
C ARG A 380 8.43 106.22 -61.23
N LYS A 381 8.89 106.10 -62.48
CA LYS A 381 9.82 107.06 -63.08
C LYS A 381 9.10 108.30 -63.64
N LEU A 382 7.77 108.31 -63.64
CA LEU A 382 6.97 109.45 -64.11
C LEU A 382 6.84 110.48 -62.99
N ASP A 383 7.36 111.68 -63.24
CA ASP A 383 7.22 112.83 -62.35
C ASP A 383 6.27 113.88 -62.97
N ARG A 384 5.63 114.71 -62.13
CA ARG A 384 4.62 115.70 -62.58
C ARG A 384 5.17 116.72 -63.58
N GLU A 385 6.46 117.04 -63.52
CA GLU A 385 7.10 117.98 -64.45
C GLU A 385 7.15 117.40 -65.88
N MET A 386 7.51 116.12 -66.01
CA MET A 386 7.56 115.39 -67.28
C MET A 386 6.18 115.27 -67.95
N LEU A 387 5.11 115.26 -67.17
CA LEU A 387 3.74 115.16 -67.66
C LEU A 387 3.15 116.49 -68.17
N HIS A 388 3.70 117.63 -67.75
CA HIS A 388 3.26 118.96 -68.19
C HIS A 388 3.77 119.33 -69.60
N GLU A 389 4.78 118.63 -70.12
CA GLU A 389 5.34 118.84 -71.47
C GLU A 389 4.47 118.24 -72.60
N LEU A 390 3.45 117.45 -72.26
CA LEU A 390 2.56 116.80 -73.23
C LEU A 390 1.53 117.80 -73.75
N SER A 391 1.81 118.43 -74.89
CA SER A 391 0.91 119.39 -75.54
C SER A 391 0.17 118.75 -76.72
N GLY A 392 -0.99 118.14 -76.46
CA GLY A 392 -1.88 117.60 -77.49
C GLY A 392 -2.61 116.33 -77.08
N GLU A 393 -3.69 115.96 -77.78
CA GLU A 393 -4.35 114.67 -77.61
C GLU A 393 -3.48 113.53 -78.15
N GLU A 394 -2.56 113.07 -77.32
CA GLU A 394 -1.71 111.93 -77.68
C GLU A 394 -2.47 110.60 -77.50
N PRO A 395 -2.35 109.66 -78.46
CA PRO A 395 -3.14 108.44 -78.47
C PRO A 395 -2.83 107.51 -77.28
N ILE A 396 -1.65 107.62 -76.66
CA ILE A 396 -1.29 106.81 -75.48
C ILE A 396 -2.11 107.16 -74.24
N LEU A 397 -2.53 108.43 -74.12
CA LEU A 397 -3.32 108.91 -72.99
C LEU A 397 -4.76 108.37 -73.04
N ARG A 398 -5.25 108.02 -74.24
CA ARG A 398 -6.55 107.32 -74.42
C ARG A 398 -6.46 105.88 -73.92
N VAL A 399 -5.38 105.18 -74.27
CA VAL A 399 -5.11 103.82 -73.76
C VAL A 399 -5.05 103.80 -72.23
N ILE A 400 -4.39 104.77 -71.61
CA ILE A 400 -4.28 104.85 -70.13
C ILE A 400 -5.63 105.18 -69.50
N ALA A 401 -6.43 106.05 -70.13
CA ALA A 401 -7.79 106.33 -69.68
C ALA A 401 -8.66 105.06 -69.71
N LEU A 402 -8.50 104.20 -70.74
CA LEU A 402 -9.16 102.89 -70.77
C LEU A 402 -8.66 101.93 -69.69
N ILE A 403 -7.35 101.88 -69.43
CA ILE A 403 -6.75 101.02 -68.39
C ILE A 403 -7.21 101.44 -66.99
N LEU A 404 -7.35 102.75 -66.73
CA LEU A 404 -7.82 103.30 -65.44
C LEU A 404 -9.36 103.41 -65.34
N GLU A 405 -10.10 102.88 -66.31
CA GLU A 405 -11.57 102.93 -66.39
C GLU A 405 -12.18 104.34 -66.37
N ILE A 406 -11.50 105.32 -66.95
CA ILE A 406 -11.99 106.70 -67.05
C ILE A 406 -12.91 106.82 -68.27
N PRO A 407 -14.13 107.38 -68.12
CA PRO A 407 -15.12 107.44 -69.21
C PRO A 407 -14.63 108.32 -70.38
N GLU A 408 -14.89 107.86 -71.61
CA GLU A 408 -14.50 108.50 -72.90
C GLU A 408 -14.98 109.96 -73.06
N THR A 409 -15.90 110.42 -72.22
CA THR A 409 -16.45 111.79 -72.24
C THR A 409 -15.49 112.83 -71.65
N VAL A 410 -14.44 112.41 -70.94
CA VAL A 410 -13.43 113.31 -70.36
C VAL A 410 -12.22 113.37 -71.30
N PRO A 411 -11.76 114.56 -71.71
CA PRO A 411 -10.54 114.69 -72.50
C PRO A 411 -9.37 114.04 -71.75
N SER A 412 -8.65 113.13 -72.41
CA SER A 412 -7.57 112.31 -71.80
C SER A 412 -6.45 113.15 -71.19
N LEU A 413 -6.29 114.41 -71.59
CA LEU A 413 -5.34 115.37 -71.03
C LEU A 413 -5.71 115.81 -69.59
N ASN A 414 -7.01 115.88 -69.26
CA ASN A 414 -7.47 116.31 -67.93
C ASN A 414 -7.21 115.25 -66.84
N MET A 415 -7.03 113.99 -67.24
CA MET A 415 -6.68 112.88 -66.34
C MET A 415 -5.30 113.09 -65.71
N VAL A 416 -4.32 113.53 -66.50
CA VAL A 416 -2.92 113.72 -66.10
C VAL A 416 -2.77 114.83 -65.04
N SER A 417 -3.72 115.77 -65.01
CA SER A 417 -3.75 116.89 -64.06
C SER A 417 -4.32 116.53 -62.68
N GLN A 418 -4.86 115.31 -62.50
CA GLN A 418 -5.43 114.88 -61.23
C GLN A 418 -4.33 114.56 -60.20
N SER A 419 -4.52 115.00 -58.95
CA SER A 419 -3.48 114.89 -57.91
C SER A 419 -3.10 113.46 -57.54
N ASN A 420 -4.00 112.50 -57.77
CA ASN A 420 -3.89 111.08 -57.44
C ASN A 420 -3.56 110.18 -58.65
N PHE A 421 -3.40 110.75 -59.85
CA PHE A 421 -3.22 109.99 -61.09
C PHE A 421 -2.01 109.03 -61.07
N LEU A 422 -0.87 109.48 -60.53
CA LEU A 422 0.34 108.67 -60.43
C LEU A 422 0.19 107.51 -59.44
N ASP A 423 -0.52 107.73 -58.32
CA ASP A 423 -0.78 106.70 -57.31
C ASP A 423 -1.72 105.62 -57.86
N THR A 424 -2.80 106.01 -58.55
CA THR A 424 -3.70 105.06 -59.20
C THR A 424 -3.03 104.28 -60.33
N LEU A 425 -2.09 104.90 -61.06
CA LEU A 425 -1.32 104.21 -62.09
C LEU A 425 -0.31 103.20 -61.51
N GLN A 426 0.34 103.53 -60.39
CA GLN A 426 1.36 102.70 -59.77
C GLN A 426 0.81 101.46 -59.04
N ASP A 427 -0.39 101.56 -58.47
CA ASP A 427 -1.05 100.49 -57.72
C ASP A 427 -2.15 99.77 -58.53
N PHE A 428 -2.22 100.08 -59.82
CA PHE A 428 -3.15 99.44 -60.74
C PHE A 428 -2.95 97.91 -60.78
N ASN A 429 -4.05 97.17 -60.64
CA ASN A 429 -4.07 95.71 -60.77
C ASN A 429 -4.54 95.31 -62.18
N PRO A 430 -3.69 94.72 -63.02
CA PRO A 430 -4.06 94.30 -64.38
C PRO A 430 -5.23 93.31 -64.43
N MET A 431 -5.46 92.55 -63.36
CA MET A 431 -6.53 91.54 -63.29
C MET A 431 -7.89 92.11 -62.85
N SER A 432 -8.00 93.39 -62.48
CA SER A 432 -9.29 93.97 -62.07
C SER A 432 -10.16 94.42 -63.25
N LEU A 433 -9.57 94.65 -64.43
CA LEU A 433 -10.27 94.95 -65.67
C LEU A 433 -10.91 93.69 -66.26
N SER A 434 -12.09 93.83 -66.89
CA SER A 434 -12.73 92.74 -67.64
C SER A 434 -12.01 92.46 -68.96
N GLU A 435 -12.12 91.22 -69.46
CA GLU A 435 -11.51 90.79 -70.72
C GLU A 435 -11.95 91.63 -71.92
N GLU A 436 -13.23 92.03 -71.95
CA GLU A 436 -13.81 92.93 -72.96
C GLU A 436 -13.13 94.30 -73.00
N LYS A 437 -12.68 94.83 -71.86
CA LYS A 437 -11.97 96.11 -71.78
C LYS A 437 -10.52 95.98 -72.21
N TRP A 438 -9.85 94.88 -71.84
CA TRP A 438 -8.49 94.60 -72.31
C TRP A 438 -8.41 94.43 -73.82
N LEU A 439 -9.42 93.82 -74.45
CA LEU A 439 -9.52 93.74 -75.92
C LEU A 439 -9.48 95.14 -76.57
N LYS A 440 -10.24 96.10 -76.04
CA LYS A 440 -10.21 97.49 -76.51
C LYS A 440 -8.85 98.16 -76.26
N VAL A 441 -8.23 97.92 -75.11
CA VAL A 441 -6.88 98.40 -74.80
C VAL A 441 -5.84 97.84 -75.77
N PHE A 442 -5.94 96.57 -76.18
CA PHE A 442 -5.05 95.97 -77.18
C PHE A 442 -5.26 96.56 -78.57
N GLU A 443 -6.51 96.77 -78.98
CA GLU A 443 -6.85 97.41 -80.26
C GLU A 443 -6.29 98.84 -80.34
N GLU A 444 -6.50 99.64 -79.30
CA GLU A 444 -5.96 101.00 -79.25
C GLU A 444 -4.44 101.03 -79.15
N MET A 445 -3.80 100.12 -78.40
CA MET A 445 -2.34 100.02 -78.35
C MET A 445 -1.70 99.67 -79.69
N MET A 446 -2.39 98.87 -80.53
CA MET A 446 -1.93 98.55 -81.88
C MET A 446 -2.09 99.72 -82.87
N ALA A 447 -3.01 100.65 -82.59
CA ALA A 447 -3.24 101.85 -83.39
C ALA A 447 -2.26 103.00 -83.07
N VAL A 448 -1.49 102.90 -81.97
CA VAL A 448 -0.45 103.87 -81.61
C VAL A 448 0.80 103.66 -82.50
N PRO A 449 1.30 104.68 -83.21
CA PRO A 449 2.51 104.57 -84.03
C PRO A 449 3.77 104.31 -83.17
N PRO A 450 4.81 103.63 -83.71
CA PRO A 450 6.02 103.34 -82.96
C PRO A 450 6.77 104.62 -82.58
N ILE A 451 6.85 104.91 -81.29
CA ILE A 451 7.59 106.04 -80.71
C ILE A 451 9.08 105.86 -81.04
N GLN A 452 9.71 106.85 -81.70
CA GLN A 452 11.14 106.85 -82.00
C GLN A 452 11.91 107.52 -80.86
N THR A 453 13.19 107.18 -80.65
CA THR A 453 14.01 107.64 -79.49
C THR A 453 14.31 109.15 -79.45
N SER A 454 13.58 109.96 -80.22
CA SER A 454 13.61 111.42 -80.27
C SER A 454 12.35 112.09 -79.68
N ASP A 455 11.38 111.31 -79.18
CA ASP A 455 10.15 111.79 -78.53
C ASP A 455 10.31 111.86 -76.99
N SER A 456 9.43 112.58 -76.27
CA SER A 456 9.57 112.87 -74.83
C SER A 456 9.72 111.62 -73.94
N GLU A 457 10.51 111.73 -72.87
CA GLU A 457 10.78 110.62 -71.93
C GLU A 457 9.48 110.09 -71.28
N SER A 458 8.52 110.98 -71.01
CA SER A 458 7.21 110.70 -70.41
C SER A 458 6.33 109.81 -71.28
N LEU A 459 6.27 110.10 -72.59
CA LEU A 459 5.55 109.29 -73.58
C LEU A 459 6.10 107.87 -73.66
N THR A 460 7.42 107.75 -73.61
CA THR A 460 8.13 106.48 -73.67
C THR A 460 7.84 105.63 -72.42
N TYR A 461 7.83 106.22 -71.23
CA TYR A 461 7.49 105.52 -69.99
C TYR A 461 6.02 105.09 -69.92
N LEU A 462 5.10 105.95 -70.35
CA LEU A 462 3.66 105.65 -70.43
C LEU A 462 3.36 104.53 -71.44
N PHE A 463 3.95 104.58 -72.64
CA PHE A 463 3.80 103.53 -73.64
C PHE A 463 4.36 102.19 -73.14
N ASN A 464 5.55 102.21 -72.53
CA ASN A 464 6.14 101.00 -71.97
C ASN A 464 5.36 100.47 -70.75
N PHE A 465 4.71 101.33 -69.96
CA PHE A 465 3.81 100.90 -68.90
C PHE A 465 2.62 100.12 -69.47
N CYS A 466 1.89 100.71 -70.42
CA CYS A 466 0.73 100.07 -71.04
C CYS A 466 1.11 98.77 -71.74
N LYS A 467 2.19 98.79 -72.54
CA LYS A 467 2.68 97.62 -73.26
C LYS A 467 3.01 96.46 -72.30
N ASN A 468 3.80 96.72 -71.25
CA ASN A 468 4.23 95.67 -70.33
C ASN A 468 3.10 95.19 -69.40
N MET A 469 2.15 96.05 -69.00
CA MET A 469 0.94 95.62 -68.28
C MET A 469 0.04 94.74 -69.16
N SER A 470 -0.08 95.08 -70.43
CA SER A 470 -0.88 94.33 -71.40
C SER A 470 -0.30 92.95 -71.69
N GLU A 471 1.04 92.84 -71.77
CA GLU A 471 1.74 91.56 -71.91
C GLU A 471 1.68 90.73 -70.61
N TYR A 472 1.76 91.36 -69.44
CA TYR A 472 1.56 90.69 -68.16
C TYR A 472 0.15 90.08 -68.04
N TYR A 473 -0.91 90.83 -68.38
CA TYR A 473 -2.29 90.34 -68.34
C TYR A 473 -2.50 89.15 -69.28
N LYS A 474 -2.00 89.22 -70.53
CA LYS A 474 -2.05 88.09 -71.49
C LYS A 474 -1.43 86.82 -70.94
N ILE A 475 -0.28 86.93 -70.26
CA ILE A 475 0.43 85.77 -69.71
C ILE A 475 -0.29 85.28 -68.45
N LYS A 476 -0.78 86.17 -67.58
CA LYS A 476 -1.48 85.82 -66.34
C LYS A 476 -2.84 85.16 -66.58
N CYS A 477 -3.58 85.54 -67.63
CA CYS A 477 -4.82 84.87 -68.01
C CYS A 477 -4.60 83.43 -68.50
N LYS A 478 -3.50 83.16 -69.22
CA LYS A 478 -3.11 81.80 -69.61
C LYS A 478 -2.65 80.94 -68.43
N PHE A 479 -2.21 81.59 -67.35
CA PHE A 479 -1.67 80.98 -66.13
C PHE A 479 -2.74 80.64 -65.08
N LEU A 480 -3.85 81.40 -65.02
CA LEU A 480 -4.90 81.25 -64.01
C LEU A 480 -5.47 79.81 -63.88
N PRO A 481 -5.69 79.05 -64.98
CA PRO A 481 -6.10 77.64 -64.87
C PRO A 481 -5.05 76.77 -64.18
N SER A 482 -3.77 77.03 -64.42
CA SER A 482 -2.65 76.30 -63.80
C SER A 482 -2.54 76.58 -62.29
N GLU A 483 -2.86 77.80 -61.86
CA GLU A 483 -2.89 78.20 -60.45
C GLU A 483 -4.01 77.48 -59.66
N ASN A 484 -5.21 77.41 -60.24
CA ASN A 484 -6.34 76.70 -59.63
C ASN A 484 -6.10 75.18 -59.56
N LEU A 485 -5.53 74.59 -60.63
CA LEU A 485 -5.16 73.17 -60.63
C LEU A 485 -4.06 72.86 -59.61
N LEU A 486 -3.13 73.78 -59.39
CA LEU A 486 -2.11 73.62 -58.35
C LEU A 486 -2.71 73.63 -56.95
N HIS A 487 -3.71 74.48 -56.71
CA HIS A 487 -4.44 74.51 -55.44
C HIS A 487 -5.20 73.20 -55.20
N SER A 488 -5.93 72.70 -56.20
CA SER A 488 -6.69 71.46 -56.05
C SER A 488 -5.77 70.26 -55.77
N ILE A 489 -4.62 70.17 -56.45
CA ILE A 489 -3.63 69.10 -56.20
C ILE A 489 -3.03 69.21 -54.79
N LYS A 490 -2.82 70.42 -54.27
CA LYS A 490 -2.36 70.63 -52.87
C LYS A 490 -3.39 70.15 -51.86
N GLU A 491 -4.65 70.50 -52.06
CA GLU A 491 -5.75 70.06 -51.18
C GLU A 491 -5.90 68.54 -51.20
N GLU A 492 -5.85 67.90 -52.37
CA GLU A 492 -5.89 66.44 -52.51
C GLU A 492 -4.69 65.77 -51.81
N TYR A 493 -3.48 66.33 -51.94
CA TYR A 493 -2.28 65.84 -51.28
C TYR A 493 -2.36 65.92 -49.74
N GLU A 494 -2.86 67.03 -49.20
CA GLU A 494 -3.04 67.19 -47.74
C GLU A 494 -4.14 66.27 -47.20
N ALA A 495 -5.27 66.15 -47.91
CA ALA A 495 -6.35 65.23 -47.55
C ALA A 495 -5.89 63.76 -47.53
N GLU A 496 -5.11 63.33 -48.53
CA GLU A 496 -4.53 61.97 -48.56
C GLU A 496 -3.52 61.75 -47.44
N LYS A 497 -2.73 62.76 -47.06
CA LYS A 497 -1.79 62.68 -45.95
C LYS A 497 -2.50 62.50 -44.60
N GLU A 498 -3.62 63.19 -44.39
CA GLU A 498 -4.46 62.98 -43.20
C GLU A 498 -5.10 61.59 -43.20
N ALA A 499 -5.59 61.12 -44.36
CA ALA A 499 -6.13 59.77 -44.49
C ALA A 499 -5.10 58.68 -44.16
N ILE A 500 -3.83 58.86 -44.56
CA ILE A 500 -2.73 57.97 -44.17
C ILE A 500 -2.55 57.96 -42.65
N ALA A 501 -2.52 59.13 -42.01
CA ALA A 501 -2.35 59.22 -40.55
C ALA A 501 -3.49 58.53 -39.78
N LEU A 502 -4.73 58.62 -40.29
CA LEU A 502 -5.88 57.90 -39.71
C LEU A 502 -5.72 56.38 -39.86
N LYS A 503 -5.34 55.90 -41.05
CA LYS A 503 -5.11 54.47 -41.31
C LYS A 503 -3.93 53.91 -40.51
N GLU A 504 -2.86 54.68 -40.33
CA GLU A 504 -1.74 54.30 -39.45
C GLU A 504 -2.16 54.17 -37.98
N ASN A 505 -3.08 55.00 -37.50
CA ASN A 505 -3.64 54.86 -36.16
C ASN A 505 -4.58 53.66 -36.04
N GLU A 506 -5.38 53.37 -37.08
CA GLU A 506 -6.23 52.18 -37.17
C GLU A 506 -5.38 50.90 -37.07
N LEU A 507 -4.27 50.81 -37.82
CA LEU A 507 -3.31 49.70 -37.71
C LEU A 507 -2.75 49.55 -36.30
N LYS A 508 -2.33 50.65 -35.65
CA LYS A 508 -1.85 50.60 -34.26
C LYS A 508 -2.89 50.08 -33.29
N ILE A 509 -4.17 50.43 -33.49
CA ILE A 509 -5.26 49.94 -32.66
C ILE A 509 -5.48 48.44 -32.88
N LEU A 510 -5.43 47.97 -34.13
CA LEU A 510 -5.53 46.55 -34.47
C LEU A 510 -4.35 45.75 -33.91
N ASP A 511 -3.11 46.24 -34.05
CA ASP A 511 -1.92 45.61 -33.47
C ASP A 511 -2.00 45.49 -31.95
N ASN A 512 -2.49 46.55 -31.27
CA ASN A 512 -2.70 46.53 -29.82
C ASN A 512 -3.80 45.55 -29.39
N LYS A 513 -4.73 45.17 -30.27
CA LYS A 513 -5.74 44.12 -30.02
C LYS A 513 -5.21 42.73 -30.33
N ILE A 514 -4.40 42.57 -31.38
CA ILE A 514 -3.85 41.27 -31.79
C ILE A 514 -2.80 40.76 -30.79
N SER A 515 -1.90 41.64 -30.34
CA SER A 515 -0.81 41.26 -29.42
C SER A 515 -1.25 40.57 -28.10
N PRO A 516 -2.27 41.05 -27.37
CA PRO A 516 -2.75 40.37 -26.17
C PRO A 516 -3.42 39.02 -26.49
N ILE A 517 -4.18 38.94 -27.58
CA ILE A 517 -4.84 37.69 -28.00
C ILE A 517 -3.80 36.62 -28.35
N GLU A 518 -2.70 36.99 -29.02
CA GLU A 518 -1.60 36.07 -29.32
C GLU A 518 -0.97 35.51 -28.04
N LYS A 519 -0.75 36.35 -27.03
CA LYS A 519 -0.24 35.92 -25.72
C LYS A 519 -1.23 35.01 -25.01
N GLU A 520 -2.52 35.34 -25.02
CA GLU A 520 -3.55 34.49 -24.41
C GLU A 520 -3.63 33.12 -25.09
N ILE A 521 -3.57 33.07 -26.41
CA ILE A 521 -3.50 31.82 -27.18
C ILE A 521 -2.28 31.00 -26.78
N GLU A 522 -1.10 31.61 -26.65
CA GLU A 522 0.13 30.94 -26.22
C GLU A 522 -0.01 30.36 -24.80
N THR A 523 -0.56 31.14 -23.85
CA THR A 523 -0.77 30.67 -22.47
C THR A 523 -1.76 29.50 -22.40
N ILE A 524 -2.85 29.53 -23.17
CA ILE A 524 -3.83 28.44 -23.23
C ILE A 524 -3.23 27.19 -23.88
N LEU A 525 -2.37 27.33 -24.89
CA LEU A 525 -1.67 26.21 -25.51
C LEU A 525 -0.75 25.51 -24.51
N ILE A 526 0.03 26.27 -23.73
CA ILE A 526 0.89 25.73 -22.67
C ILE A 526 0.02 24.99 -21.64
N ALA A 527 -1.06 25.61 -21.16
CA ALA A 527 -1.98 24.99 -20.19
C ALA A 527 -2.59 23.68 -20.74
N LEU A 528 -3.04 23.66 -21.99
CA LEU A 528 -3.59 22.46 -22.64
C LEU A 528 -2.55 21.33 -22.78
N GLU A 529 -1.27 21.66 -23.01
CA GLU A 529 -0.20 20.65 -23.09
C GLU A 529 0.18 20.09 -21.72
N GLU A 530 0.20 20.93 -20.69
CA GLU A 530 0.37 20.52 -19.29
C GLU A 530 -0.80 19.63 -18.82
N GLU A 531 -2.05 20.03 -19.07
CA GLU A 531 -3.24 19.25 -18.73
C GLU A 531 -3.25 17.87 -19.45
N LYS A 532 -2.92 17.83 -20.74
CA LYS A 532 -2.74 16.58 -21.49
C LYS A 532 -1.68 15.67 -20.86
N SER A 533 -0.54 16.23 -20.48
CA SER A 533 0.55 15.48 -19.84
C SER A 533 0.15 14.94 -18.47
N GLN A 534 -0.57 15.73 -17.67
CA GLN A 534 -1.12 15.29 -16.38
C GLN A 534 -2.19 14.22 -16.55
N ARG A 535 -3.01 14.29 -17.59
CA ARG A 535 -4.01 13.26 -17.92
C ARG A 535 -3.39 11.94 -18.28
N LEU A 536 -2.38 11.92 -19.16
CA LEU A 536 -1.69 10.66 -19.49
C LEU A 536 -1.15 9.98 -18.22
N LYS A 537 -0.48 10.74 -17.35
CA LYS A 537 0.02 10.23 -16.07
C LYS A 537 -1.10 9.74 -15.14
N THR A 538 -2.26 10.39 -15.17
CA THR A 538 -3.41 10.00 -14.34
C THR A 538 -4.09 8.75 -14.91
N GLN A 539 -4.25 8.66 -16.23
CA GLN A 539 -4.82 7.51 -16.91
C GLN A 539 -3.96 6.24 -16.75
N GLU A 540 -2.64 6.38 -16.81
CA GLU A 540 -1.72 5.27 -16.49
C GLU A 540 -1.90 4.79 -15.05
N LYS A 541 -2.05 5.71 -14.09
CA LYS A 541 -2.33 5.37 -12.70
C LYS A 541 -3.72 4.72 -12.53
N GLU A 542 -4.73 5.18 -13.25
CA GLU A 542 -6.08 4.62 -13.23
C GLU A 542 -6.09 3.19 -13.78
N THR A 543 -5.51 2.96 -14.96
CA THR A 543 -5.41 1.61 -15.53
C THR A 543 -4.63 0.66 -14.62
N HIS A 544 -3.57 1.14 -13.97
CA HIS A 544 -2.84 0.37 -12.98
C HIS A 544 -3.69 0.07 -11.72
N LEU A 545 -4.42 1.07 -11.21
CA LEU A 545 -5.33 0.92 -10.08
C LEU A 545 -6.45 -0.08 -10.38
N GLU A 546 -7.08 0.00 -11.56
CA GLU A 546 -8.09 -0.94 -12.01
C GLU A 546 -7.55 -2.38 -12.08
N PHE A 547 -6.33 -2.55 -12.60
CA PHE A 547 -5.66 -3.86 -12.61
C PHE A 547 -5.42 -4.39 -11.20
N LEU A 548 -4.93 -3.53 -10.28
CA LEU A 548 -4.73 -3.89 -8.88
C LEU A 548 -6.05 -4.25 -8.19
N ILE A 549 -7.12 -3.47 -8.39
CA ILE A 549 -8.45 -3.74 -7.84
C ILE A 549 -9.00 -5.06 -8.36
N LYS A 550 -8.84 -5.32 -9.67
CA LYS A 550 -9.25 -6.59 -10.28
C LYS A 550 -8.54 -7.76 -9.61
N ASN A 551 -7.22 -7.67 -9.45
CA ASN A 551 -6.44 -8.72 -8.77
C ASN A 551 -6.87 -8.87 -7.30
N LEU A 552 -6.99 -7.77 -6.57
CA LEU A 552 -7.41 -7.74 -5.18
C LEU A 552 -8.79 -8.39 -4.99
N ASN A 553 -9.76 -8.13 -5.87
CA ASN A 553 -11.06 -8.80 -5.86
C ASN A 553 -10.93 -10.33 -6.03
N THR A 554 -10.04 -10.81 -6.92
CA THR A 554 -9.81 -12.27 -7.04
C THR A 554 -9.21 -12.86 -5.77
N TYR A 555 -8.32 -12.14 -5.08
CA TYR A 555 -7.76 -12.58 -3.81
C TYR A 555 -8.80 -12.59 -2.70
N VAL A 556 -9.63 -11.56 -2.60
CA VAL A 556 -10.75 -11.50 -1.64
C VAL A 556 -11.70 -12.69 -1.83
N GLN A 557 -12.02 -13.06 -3.07
CA GLN A 557 -12.82 -14.26 -3.35
C GLN A 557 -12.12 -15.55 -2.89
N LYS A 558 -10.80 -15.67 -3.12
CA LYS A 558 -10.02 -16.83 -2.65
C LYS A 558 -10.00 -16.91 -1.13
N TRP A 559 -9.70 -15.82 -0.43
CA TRP A 559 -9.67 -15.78 1.03
C TRP A 559 -11.03 -16.08 1.65
N ASN A 560 -12.12 -15.59 1.05
CA ASN A 560 -13.47 -15.96 1.50
C ASN A 560 -13.74 -17.47 1.33
N LYS A 561 -13.33 -18.07 0.21
CA LYS A 561 -13.43 -19.52 0.01
C LYS A 561 -12.60 -20.29 1.04
N GLU A 562 -11.38 -19.84 1.32
CA GLU A 562 -10.52 -20.44 2.35
C GLU A 562 -11.14 -20.30 3.74
N LEU A 563 -11.80 -19.18 4.06
CA LEU A 563 -12.47 -18.98 5.35
C LEU A 563 -13.68 -19.90 5.51
N ILE A 564 -14.44 -20.15 4.44
CA ILE A 564 -15.51 -21.17 4.42
C ILE A 564 -14.92 -22.56 4.63
N GLY A 565 -13.85 -22.90 3.90
CA GLY A 565 -13.14 -24.18 4.09
C GLY A 565 -12.61 -24.37 5.52
N LEU A 566 -12.06 -23.33 6.14
CA LEU A 566 -11.61 -23.37 7.53
C LEU A 566 -12.76 -23.65 8.52
N LYS A 567 -13.98 -23.18 8.24
CA LYS A 567 -15.16 -23.50 9.07
C LYS A 567 -15.55 -24.97 8.93
N GLU A 568 -15.48 -25.51 7.72
CA GLU A 568 -15.73 -26.95 7.47
C GLU A 568 -14.65 -27.81 8.13
N GLU A 569 -13.38 -27.40 8.02
CA GLU A 569 -12.26 -28.02 8.75
C GLU A 569 -12.51 -27.98 10.27
N GLU A 570 -12.92 -26.83 10.83
CA GLU A 570 -13.22 -26.70 12.26
C GLU A 570 -14.27 -27.69 12.76
N LEU A 571 -15.26 -28.04 11.92
CA LEU A 571 -16.26 -29.06 12.24
C LEU A 571 -15.67 -30.48 12.17
N ASN A 572 -14.87 -30.77 11.13
CA ASN A 572 -14.33 -32.11 10.88
C ASN A 572 -13.10 -32.48 11.73
N ILE A 573 -12.42 -31.50 12.34
CA ILE A 573 -11.17 -31.69 13.11
C ILE A 573 -11.27 -32.83 14.12
N LEU A 574 -12.43 -33.02 14.76
CA LEU A 574 -12.60 -34.06 15.79
C LEU A 574 -12.55 -35.47 15.22
N GLY A 575 -13.31 -35.75 14.16
CA GLY A 575 -13.25 -37.05 13.49
C GLY A 575 -11.88 -37.31 12.87
N ASP A 576 -11.29 -36.28 12.28
CA ASP A 576 -9.97 -36.37 11.64
C ASP A 576 -8.84 -36.61 12.66
N LEU A 577 -8.93 -36.01 13.85
CA LEU A 577 -8.01 -36.28 14.97
C LEU A 577 -8.17 -37.70 15.50
N LEU A 578 -9.40 -38.19 15.66
CA LEU A 578 -9.63 -39.57 16.13
C LEU A 578 -8.99 -40.59 15.18
N LEU A 579 -9.19 -40.42 13.86
CA LEU A 579 -8.57 -41.31 12.86
C LEU A 579 -7.05 -41.20 12.86
N SER A 580 -6.52 -39.98 12.90
CA SER A 580 -5.08 -39.74 12.76
C SER A 580 -4.31 -40.18 14.00
N THR A 581 -4.82 -39.89 15.20
CA THR A 581 -4.23 -40.34 16.47
C THR A 581 -4.34 -41.84 16.64
N ALA A 582 -5.49 -42.46 16.32
CA ALA A 582 -5.63 -43.91 16.35
C ALA A 582 -4.64 -44.59 15.40
N SER A 583 -4.38 -43.97 14.25
CA SER A 583 -3.40 -44.48 13.29
C SER A 583 -1.98 -44.42 13.85
N ILE A 584 -1.60 -43.32 14.50
CA ILE A 584 -0.26 -43.21 15.11
C ILE A 584 -0.07 -44.22 16.24
N THR A 585 -1.06 -44.38 17.12
CA THR A 585 -0.92 -45.22 18.32
C THR A 585 -1.09 -46.70 18.02
N TYR A 586 -2.08 -47.08 17.19
CA TYR A 586 -2.47 -48.48 17.04
C TYR A 586 -2.02 -49.13 15.73
N TYR A 587 -1.54 -48.39 14.72
CA TYR A 587 -1.22 -49.03 13.45
C TYR A 587 0.22 -49.55 13.36
N GLY A 588 1.06 -49.27 14.37
CA GLY A 588 2.47 -49.67 14.38
C GLY A 588 2.69 -51.20 14.28
N ARG A 589 1.78 -52.00 14.85
CA ARG A 589 1.85 -53.47 14.84
C ARG A 589 1.05 -54.13 13.69
N MET A 590 0.42 -53.32 12.83
CA MET A 590 -0.53 -53.80 11.82
C MET A 590 0.09 -53.82 10.41
N ASP A 591 -0.28 -54.83 9.63
CA ASP A 591 0.07 -54.92 8.21
C ASP A 591 -0.73 -53.92 7.36
N SER A 592 -0.27 -53.64 6.14
CA SER A 592 -0.92 -52.67 5.24
C SER A 592 -2.42 -52.95 5.03
N SER A 593 -2.79 -54.22 4.83
CA SER A 593 -4.20 -54.65 4.66
C SER A 593 -5.02 -54.48 5.94
N GLN A 594 -4.40 -54.70 7.10
CA GLN A 594 -5.05 -54.52 8.39
C GLN A 594 -5.29 -53.03 8.68
N ARG A 595 -4.33 -52.15 8.34
CA ARG A 595 -4.47 -50.70 8.51
C ARG A 595 -5.61 -50.12 7.68
N THR A 596 -5.75 -50.55 6.42
CA THR A 596 -6.86 -50.10 5.56
C THR A 596 -8.20 -50.61 6.07
N SER A 597 -8.28 -51.88 6.45
CA SER A 597 -9.50 -52.46 7.05
C SER A 597 -9.89 -51.75 8.34
N MET A 598 -8.93 -51.49 9.24
CA MET A 598 -9.18 -50.79 10.49
C MET A 598 -9.62 -49.34 10.27
N THR A 599 -9.00 -48.63 9.33
CA THR A 599 -9.41 -47.26 8.98
C THR A 599 -10.85 -47.21 8.49
N GLU A 600 -11.26 -48.18 7.67
CA GLU A 600 -12.63 -48.27 7.18
C GLU A 600 -13.62 -48.60 8.30
N LYS A 601 -13.29 -49.55 9.18
CA LYS A 601 -14.08 -49.84 10.39
C LYS A 601 -14.24 -48.60 11.27
N LEU A 602 -13.18 -47.80 11.45
CA LEU A 602 -13.23 -46.56 12.25
C LEU A 602 -14.09 -45.49 11.59
N ARG A 603 -14.03 -45.35 10.26
CA ARG A 603 -14.91 -44.42 9.51
C ARG A 603 -16.38 -44.78 9.66
N ILE A 604 -16.72 -46.07 9.56
CA ILE A 604 -18.10 -46.54 9.79
C ILE A 604 -18.55 -46.18 11.21
N LEU A 605 -17.71 -46.40 12.22
CA LEU A 605 -18.02 -46.02 13.61
C LEU A 605 -18.25 -44.51 13.79
N LEU A 606 -17.47 -43.67 13.11
CA LEU A 606 -17.66 -42.22 13.15
C LEU A 606 -18.99 -41.81 12.50
N GLN A 607 -19.36 -42.45 11.39
CA GLN A 607 -20.63 -42.21 10.71
C GLN A 607 -21.84 -42.65 11.57
N GLU A 608 -21.77 -43.83 12.18
CA GLU A 608 -22.82 -44.34 13.09
C GLU A 608 -23.08 -43.40 14.26
N GLU A 609 -22.03 -42.78 14.80
CA GLU A 609 -22.13 -41.86 15.93
C GLU A 609 -22.40 -40.39 15.53
N ASN A 610 -22.56 -40.11 14.23
CA ASN A 610 -22.75 -38.78 13.65
C ASN A 610 -21.62 -37.78 13.98
N ILE A 611 -20.37 -38.25 13.98
CA ILE A 611 -19.21 -37.38 14.17
C ILE A 611 -18.70 -36.92 12.79
N PRO A 612 -18.67 -35.61 12.52
CA PRO A 612 -18.16 -35.08 11.26
C PRO A 612 -16.66 -35.40 11.10
N SER A 613 -16.30 -35.89 9.91
CA SER A 613 -14.94 -36.22 9.51
C SER A 613 -14.77 -35.97 8.01
N SER A 614 -13.56 -35.66 7.58
CA SER A 614 -13.23 -35.42 6.18
C SER A 614 -13.23 -36.74 5.38
N ILE A 615 -13.96 -36.78 4.26
CA ILE A 615 -14.19 -38.00 3.45
C ILE A 615 -12.89 -38.58 2.87
N ILE A 616 -11.91 -37.72 2.58
CA ILE A 616 -10.70 -38.07 1.80
C ILE A 616 -9.48 -38.29 2.70
N LEU A 617 -9.59 -38.05 4.01
CA LEU A 617 -8.41 -37.95 4.86
C LEU A 617 -7.65 -39.29 4.93
N SER A 618 -6.44 -39.29 4.37
CA SER A 618 -5.40 -40.23 4.80
C SER A 618 -4.91 -39.75 6.17
N PRO A 619 -4.76 -40.63 7.16
CA PRO A 619 -4.14 -40.28 8.43
C PRO A 619 -2.78 -39.58 8.30
N ILE A 620 -2.10 -39.78 7.16
CA ILE A 620 -0.81 -39.17 6.80
C ILE A 620 -0.96 -37.71 6.38
N ASP A 621 -2.05 -37.33 5.70
CA ASP A 621 -2.25 -35.96 5.18
C ASP A 621 -2.68 -34.98 6.29
N PHE A 622 -3.06 -35.50 7.46
CA PHE A 622 -3.54 -34.70 8.58
C PHE A 622 -2.42 -34.12 9.45
N PHE A 623 -1.29 -34.80 9.55
CA PHE A 623 -0.11 -34.36 10.27
C PHE A 623 0.82 -33.54 9.38
#